data_AF-A0A356N9Z6-F1
#
_entry.id   AF-A0A356N9Z6-F1
#
_cell.length_a   1.000
_cell.length_b   1.000
_cell.length_c   1.000
_cell.angle_alpha   90.00
_cell.angle_beta   90.00
_cell.angle_gamma   90.00
#
_symmetry.space_group_name_H-M   'P 1'
#
loop_
_entity.id
_entity.type
_entity.pdbx_description
1 polymer ?
#
loop_
_entity_poly.entity_id
_entity_poly.type
_entity_poly.pdbx_seq_one_letter_code
_entity_poly.pdbx_strand_id
1 'polypeptide(L)' 'RQGTAAMIFTALADANVNIRMIDQGSSELNIIVGVDTFDYERAVNAIYKTSLLSE' A
#
# COMPACT_ATOMS: atom_id res chain seq x y z
N ARG A 1 -4.61 -4.98 13.12
CA ARG A 1 -3.24 -5.19 13.67
C ARG A 1 -2.54 -3.84 13.62
N GLN A 2 -1.92 -3.37 14.71
CA GLN A 2 -1.24 -2.07 14.68
C GLN A 2 -0.09 -2.12 13.67
N GLY A 3 0.07 -1.06 12.87
CA GLY A 3 1.17 -0.94 11.90
C GLY A 3 0.86 -1.37 10.46
N THR A 4 -0.32 -1.95 10.15
CA THR A 4 -0.66 -2.35 8.76
C THR A 4 -0.61 -1.17 7.78
N ALA A 5 -1.20 -0.02 8.14
CA ALA A 5 -1.15 1.17 7.28
C ALA A 5 0.29 1.67 7.06
N ALA A 6 1.09 1.70 8.13
CA ALA A 6 2.49 2.10 8.05
C ALA A 6 3.29 1.18 7.12
N MET A 7 3.10 -0.14 7.26
CA MET A 7 3.72 -1.13 6.37
C MET A 7 3.38 -0.88 4.90
N ILE A 8 2.10 -0.66 4.58
CA ILE A 8 1.64 -0.43 3.20
C ILE A 8 2.27 0.85 2.63
N PHE A 9 2.18 1.96 3.37
CA PHE A 9 2.67 3.25 2.87
C PHE A 9 4.20 3.30 2.77
N THR A 10 4.92 2.67 3.69
CA THR A 10 6.37 2.52 3.59
C THR A 10 6.76 1.69 2.37
N ALA A 11 6.08 0.56 2.11
CA ALA A 11 6.38 -0.27 0.95
C ALA A 11 6.20 0.48 -0.38
N LEU A 12 5.15 1.29 -0.49
CA LEU A 12 4.92 2.13 -1.66
C LEU A 12 5.98 3.23 -1.82
N ALA A 13 6.38 3.86 -0.71
CA ALA A 13 7.43 4.88 -0.72
C ALA A 13 8.79 4.30 -1.12
N ASP A 14 9.18 3.14 -0.57
CA ASP A 14 10.44 2.47 -0.90
C ASP A 14 10.48 2.00 -2.36
N ALA A 15 9.31 1.65 -2.93
CA ALA A 15 9.16 1.33 -4.34
C ALA A 15 9.08 2.56 -5.26
N ASN A 16 9.21 3.77 -4.70
CA ASN A 16 9.12 5.05 -5.40
C ASN A 16 7.81 5.20 -6.18
N VAL A 17 6.70 4.76 -5.57
CA VAL A 17 5.34 4.89 -6.09
C VAL A 17 4.65 6.07 -5.43
N ASN A 18 4.13 6.99 -6.24
CA ASN A 18 3.43 8.16 -5.73
C ASN A 18 1.96 7.84 -5.40
N ILE A 19 1.54 8.19 -4.19
CA ILE A 19 0.15 8.02 -3.75
C ILE A 19 -0.64 9.28 -4.15
N ARG A 20 -1.69 9.09 -4.97
CA ARG A 20 -2.58 10.16 -5.43
C ARG A 20 -3.80 10.34 -4.55
N MET A 21 -4.25 9.26 -3.93
CA MET A 21 -5.47 9.21 -3.13
C MET A 21 -5.33 8.14 -2.05
N ILE A 22 -5.86 8.43 -0.88
CA ILE A 22 -6.04 7.45 0.20
C ILE A 22 -7.51 7.52 0.59
N ASP A 23 -8.17 6.38 0.59
CA ASP A 23 -9.54 6.24 1.07
C ASP A 23 -9.61 5.06 2.05
N GLN A 24 -10.01 5.37 3.28
CA GLN A 24 -10.17 4.42 4.36
C GLN A 24 -11.58 4.63 4.92
N GLY A 25 -12.45 3.66 4.64
CA GLY A 25 -13.85 3.71 5.08
C GLY A 25 -14.02 3.43 6.57
N SER A 26 -15.26 3.48 7.07
CA SER A 26 -15.57 3.22 8.49
C SER A 26 -15.29 1.77 8.94
N SER A 27 -15.12 0.85 7.99
CA SER A 27 -14.63 -0.49 8.29
C SER A 27 -13.11 -0.47 8.34
N GLU A 28 -12.54 -0.66 9.53
CA GLU A 28 -11.08 -0.70 9.80
C GLU A 28 -10.32 -1.79 9.02
N LEU A 29 -11.03 -2.58 8.21
CA LEU A 29 -10.53 -3.75 7.50
C LEU A 29 -9.88 -3.40 6.15
N ASN A 30 -10.24 -2.28 5.53
CA ASN A 30 -9.80 -1.96 4.17
C ASN A 30 -9.17 -0.57 4.07
N ILE A 31 -8.06 -0.48 3.32
CA ILE A 31 -7.43 0.77 2.87
C ILE A 31 -7.35 0.72 1.35
N ILE A 32 -7.89 1.73 0.68
CA ILE A 32 -7.81 1.90 -0.77
C ILE A 32 -6.78 2.98 -1.06
N VAL A 33 -5.85 2.68 -1.96
CA VAL A 33 -4.79 3.59 -2.38
C VAL A 33 -4.89 3.81 -3.88
N GLY A 34 -5.07 5.06 -4.28
CA GLY A 34 -5.04 5.47 -5.68
C GLY A 34 -3.61 5.83 -6.09
N VAL A 35 -3.13 5.22 -7.17
CA VAL A 35 -1.82 5.47 -7.78
C VAL A 35 -1.99 5.77 -9.27
N ASP A 36 -0.94 6.27 -9.90
CA ASP A 36 -0.92 6.40 -11.36
C ASP A 36 -1.01 5.01 -12.02
N THR A 37 -1.71 4.90 -13.14
CA THR A 37 -1.86 3.62 -13.86
C THR A 37 -0.50 3.05 -14.26
N PHE A 38 0.49 3.91 -14.56
CA PHE A 38 1.85 3.48 -14.85
C PHE A 38 2.52 2.74 -13.67
N ASP A 39 2.18 3.10 -12.43
CA ASP A 39 2.77 2.52 -11.23
C ASP A 39 1.97 1.33 -10.67
N TYR A 40 0.83 0.97 -11.27
CA TYR A 40 -0.08 -0.06 -10.76
C TYR A 40 0.62 -1.38 -10.42
N GLU A 41 1.33 -1.98 -11.37
CA GLU A 41 2.03 -3.26 -11.16
C GLU A 41 3.15 -3.12 -10.10
N ARG A 42 3.84 -1.98 -10.07
CA ARG A 42 4.91 -1.74 -9.08
C ARG A 42 4.32 -1.64 -7.67
N ALA A 43 3.18 -0.95 -7.53
CA ALA A 43 2.47 -0.78 -6.27
C ALA A 43 2.00 -2.13 -5.70
N VAL A 44 1.36 -2.95 -6.54
CA VAL A 44 0.88 -4.29 -6.14
C VAL A 44 2.05 -5.17 -5.70
N ASN A 45 3.12 -5.23 -6.49
CA ASN A 45 4.30 -6.04 -6.18
C ASN A 45 5.02 -5.58 -4.90
N ALA A 46 5.08 -4.26 -4.66
CA ALA A 46 5.70 -3.70 -3.45
C ALA A 46 4.95 -4.11 -2.18
N ILE A 47 3.62 -3.98 -2.19
CA ILE A 47 2.77 -4.37 -1.04
C ILE A 47 2.85 -5.89 -0.80
N TYR A 48 2.75 -6.69 -1.87
CA TYR A 48 2.76 -8.15 -1.76
C TYR A 48 4.07 -8.68 -1.16
N LYS A 49 5.23 -8.15 -1.59
CA LYS A 49 6.53 -8.52 -1.04
C LYS A 49 6.63 -8.26 0.46
N THR A 50 6.20 -7.08 0.91
CA THR A 50 6.28 -6.71 2.34
C THR A 50 5.33 -7.55 3.19
N SER A 51 4.14 -7.91 2.68
CA SER A 51 3.22 -8.80 3.39
C SER A 51 3.79 -10.21 3.59
N LEU A 52 4.43 -10.78 2.57
CA LEU A 52 5.02 -12.13 2.63
C LEU A 52 6.26 -12.21 3.54
N LEU A 53 7.02 -11.12 3.69
CA LEU A 53 8.19 -11.07 4.57
C LEU A 53 7.82 -10.90 6.06
N SER A 54 6.54 -10.68 6.35
CA SER A 54 6.03 -10.48 7.71
C SER A 54 5.37 -11.72 8.33
N GLU A 55 5.44 -12.87 7.64
CA GLU A 55 5.14 -14.22 8.16
C GLU A 55 6.42 -15.02 8.43
#